data_AF-A0AAE0CGD5-F1
#
_entry.id   AF-A0AAE0CGD5-F1
#
_cell.length_a   1.000
_cell.length_b   1.000
_cell.length_c   1.000
_cell.angle_alpha   90.00
_cell.angle_beta   90.00
_cell.angle_gamma   90.00
#
_symmetry.space_group_name_H-M   'P 1'
#
loop_
_entity.id
_entity.type
_entity.pdbx_description
1 polymer ?
#
loop_
_entity_poly.entity_id
_entity_poly.type
_entity_poly.pdbx_seq_one_letter_code
_entity_poly.pdbx_strand_id
1 'polypeptide(L)'
;MTSEGYDPTKSKPVERIQGYRGLGTRYNSEGAPPSGPIHWDSIQKDTGNNAYMGIAFARFVRRYASFYDHEDVTRYARAAADIFLTVHQNLRCPYAYEGYSARYNGQNYTSTEHNIDMYALATHLLEVFTGNVQIKIDAIEKNYILEAARQGLAISYAYVNQMFDSNGYFLIGCGFCTPDQKQNTFQPTPVDVQTWSLLAGADYTASRQASALDWAVKNTLSLDSTRWADGCDTHNCSAADNDVYTGFKFTTAGVGIQLENTGSSTIAVLELISRYNSSREALGPVAANLTSSLKRLWKVRGYEGMWASLRPKGGATGLGWDYGKVPHTASSVYTASALAYVKDKAFNPYSTAVSQHSLAMRSYRKRVAKS
;
A
#
# COMPACT_ATOMS: atom_id res chain seq x y z
N MET A 1 -1.07 38.00 24.24
CA MET A 1 -1.72 36.82 23.65
C MET A 1 -0.69 35.70 23.67
N THR A 2 -0.77 34.82 24.67
CA THR A 2 0.04 33.61 24.72
C THR A 2 -0.43 32.68 23.62
N SER A 3 0.50 32.25 22.78
CA SER A 3 0.31 31.26 21.73
C SER A 3 -0.10 29.92 22.36
N GLU A 4 -1.40 29.65 22.45
CA GLU A 4 -1.87 28.26 22.46
C GLU A 4 -1.71 27.73 21.03
N GLY A 5 -0.47 27.38 20.69
CA GLY A 5 -0.13 26.74 19.44
C GLY A 5 -0.90 25.44 19.31
N TYR A 6 -1.33 25.15 18.08
CA TYR A 6 -1.75 23.82 17.66
C TYR A 6 -0.78 22.78 18.23
N ASP A 7 -1.25 22.02 19.20
CA ASP A 7 -0.49 20.97 19.85
C ASP A 7 -1.03 19.62 19.37
N PRO A 8 -0.37 18.98 18.38
CA PRO A 8 -0.79 17.68 17.88
C PRO A 8 -0.73 16.58 18.96
N THR A 9 -0.10 16.85 20.11
CA THR A 9 -0.04 15.94 21.27
C THR A 9 -1.25 16.07 22.21
N LYS A 10 -2.08 17.12 22.07
CA LYS A 10 -3.31 17.32 22.86
C LYS A 10 -4.53 16.71 22.17
N SER A 11 -4.69 15.41 22.39
CA SER A 11 -5.93 14.60 22.37
C SER A 11 -6.92 14.56 21.19
N LYS A 12 -6.85 15.39 20.14
CA LYS A 12 -7.93 15.44 19.12
C LYS A 12 -7.86 14.49 17.90
N PRO A 13 -6.72 13.92 17.46
CA PRO A 13 -6.71 13.10 16.24
C PRO A 13 -7.53 11.81 16.32
N VAL A 14 -7.46 11.09 17.45
CA VAL A 14 -8.26 9.88 17.68
C VAL A 14 -9.76 10.17 17.73
N GLU A 15 -10.17 11.23 18.44
CA GLU A 15 -11.57 11.66 18.51
C GLU A 15 -12.13 12.00 17.10
N ARG A 16 -11.31 12.65 16.25
CA ARG A 16 -11.68 12.94 14.86
C ARG A 16 -11.82 11.68 14.02
N ILE A 17 -10.94 10.69 14.20
CA ILE A 17 -10.97 9.41 13.47
C ILE A 17 -12.14 8.54 13.93
N GLN A 18 -12.49 8.55 15.23
CA GLN A 18 -13.64 7.84 15.78
C GLN A 18 -14.99 8.29 15.18
N GLY A 19 -15.09 9.55 14.76
CA GLY A 19 -16.29 10.09 14.12
C GLY A 19 -16.64 9.48 12.75
N TYR A 20 -15.75 8.69 12.13
CA TYR A 20 -16.01 8.06 10.84
C TYR A 20 -16.67 6.69 10.97
N ARG A 21 -17.87 6.56 10.41
CA ARG A 21 -18.54 5.25 10.30
C ARG A 21 -17.65 4.25 9.55
N GLY A 22 -17.46 3.07 10.15
CA GLY A 22 -16.68 1.97 9.59
C GLY A 22 -15.21 1.90 10.05
N LEU A 23 -14.62 3.01 10.51
CA LEU A 23 -13.24 2.97 11.03
C LEU A 23 -13.14 2.27 12.38
N GLY A 24 -14.13 2.47 13.25
CA GLY A 24 -14.22 1.75 14.53
C GLY A 24 -14.19 0.23 14.32
N THR A 25 -14.97 -0.31 13.38
CA THR A 25 -14.99 -1.74 13.06
C THR A 25 -13.63 -2.27 12.62
N ARG A 26 -12.88 -1.52 11.79
CA ARG A 26 -11.50 -1.90 11.42
C ARG A 26 -10.62 -1.98 12.66
N TYR A 27 -10.51 -0.90 13.43
CA TYR A 27 -9.60 -0.89 14.58
C TYR A 27 -10.00 -1.92 15.64
N ASN A 28 -11.30 -2.23 15.76
CA ASN A 28 -11.80 -3.29 16.61
C ASN A 28 -11.33 -4.67 16.14
N SER A 29 -11.32 -4.93 14.82
CA SER A 29 -10.79 -6.17 14.26
C SER A 29 -9.28 -6.34 14.44
N GLU A 30 -8.54 -5.23 14.59
CA GLU A 30 -7.11 -5.24 14.94
C GLU A 30 -6.88 -5.33 16.47
N GLY A 31 -7.92 -5.69 17.24
CA GLY A 31 -7.84 -5.91 18.68
C GLY A 31 -8.11 -4.68 19.54
N ALA A 32 -8.86 -3.69 19.04
CA ALA A 32 -9.56 -2.74 19.91
C ALA A 32 -10.88 -3.37 20.41
N PRO A 33 -11.32 -3.09 21.65
CA PRO A 33 -12.57 -3.64 22.15
C PRO A 33 -13.76 -3.21 21.26
N PRO A 34 -14.68 -4.14 20.86
CA PRO A 34 -15.76 -3.89 19.90
C PRO A 34 -16.69 -2.70 20.21
N SER A 35 -16.74 -2.28 21.48
CA SER A 35 -17.57 -1.20 22.01
C SER A 35 -16.77 -0.08 22.69
N GLY A 36 -15.43 -0.13 22.63
CA GLY A 36 -14.57 0.88 23.25
C GLY A 36 -14.17 2.01 22.29
N PRO A 37 -13.68 3.15 22.81
CA PRO A 37 -13.06 4.17 21.98
C PRO A 37 -11.89 3.55 21.20
N ILE A 38 -11.69 3.95 19.93
CA ILE A 38 -10.46 3.64 19.20
C ILE A 38 -9.30 4.15 20.05
N HIS A 39 -8.44 3.27 20.56
CA HIS A 39 -7.25 3.67 21.29
C HIS A 39 -6.13 4.01 20.32
N TRP A 40 -5.27 4.97 20.70
CA TRP A 40 -4.07 5.37 19.96
C TRP A 40 -3.21 4.20 19.52
N ASP A 41 -3.08 3.21 20.39
CA ASP A 41 -2.35 1.97 20.13
C ASP A 41 -2.83 1.27 18.85
N SER A 42 -4.10 1.44 18.47
CA SER A 42 -4.68 0.78 17.28
C SER A 42 -4.28 1.44 15.95
N ILE A 43 -4.01 2.75 15.93
CA ILE A 43 -3.50 3.44 14.73
C ILE A 43 -2.01 3.13 14.54
N GLN A 44 -1.29 2.81 15.62
CA GLN A 44 0.13 2.47 15.56
C GLN A 44 0.38 0.96 15.33
N LYS A 45 -0.66 0.13 15.34
CA LYS A 45 -0.52 -1.34 15.20
C LYS A 45 0.09 -1.77 13.89
N ASP A 46 -0.21 -1.07 12.79
CA ASP A 46 0.24 -1.47 11.46
C ASP A 46 0.40 -0.26 10.53
N THR A 47 1.64 0.05 10.15
CA THR A 47 1.97 1.24 9.36
C THR A 47 1.31 1.21 7.98
N GLY A 48 1.38 0.09 7.26
CA GLY A 48 0.84 -0.03 5.89
C GLY A 48 -0.67 0.12 5.86
N ASN A 49 -1.38 -0.66 6.67
CA ASN A 49 -2.84 -0.58 6.72
C ASN A 49 -3.36 0.82 7.04
N ASN A 50 -2.70 1.51 7.97
CA ASN A 50 -3.04 2.89 8.32
C ASN A 50 -2.72 3.84 7.16
N ALA A 51 -1.54 3.72 6.55
CA ALA A 51 -1.16 4.54 5.42
C ALA A 51 -2.13 4.36 4.23
N TYR A 52 -2.53 3.13 3.92
CA TYR A 52 -3.51 2.82 2.88
C TYR A 52 -4.87 3.50 3.12
N MET A 53 -5.35 3.52 4.37
CA MET A 53 -6.55 4.30 4.71
C MET A 53 -6.36 5.80 4.52
N GLY A 54 -5.22 6.34 4.96
CA GLY A 54 -4.89 7.75 4.76
C GLY A 54 -4.89 8.12 3.28
N ILE A 55 -4.37 7.24 2.43
CA ILE A 55 -4.38 7.38 0.97
C ILE A 55 -5.81 7.44 0.45
N ALA A 56 -6.69 6.53 0.89
CA ALA A 56 -8.09 6.52 0.50
C ALA A 56 -8.79 7.85 0.86
N PHE A 57 -8.57 8.39 2.06
CA PHE A 57 -9.14 9.68 2.47
C PHE A 57 -8.59 10.85 1.66
N ALA A 58 -7.27 10.92 1.46
CA ALA A 58 -6.67 11.97 0.67
C ALA A 58 -7.13 11.94 -0.80
N ARG A 59 -7.33 10.74 -1.36
CA ARG A 59 -7.90 10.57 -2.70
C ARG A 59 -9.36 10.98 -2.77
N PHE A 60 -10.17 10.63 -1.77
CA PHE A 60 -11.56 11.07 -1.67
C PHE A 60 -11.64 12.59 -1.72
N VAL A 61 -10.84 13.27 -0.89
CA VAL A 61 -10.74 14.74 -0.86
C VAL A 61 -10.43 15.29 -2.24
N ARG A 62 -9.40 14.79 -2.91
CA ARG A 62 -9.00 15.29 -4.23
C ARG A 62 -10.05 15.07 -5.30
N ARG A 63 -10.73 13.92 -5.29
CA ARG A 63 -11.71 13.56 -6.31
C ARG A 63 -13.04 14.29 -6.12
N TYR A 64 -13.43 14.50 -4.87
CA TYR A 64 -14.79 14.91 -4.53
C TYR A 64 -14.89 16.32 -3.91
N ALA A 65 -13.78 17.04 -3.78
CA ALA A 65 -13.77 18.40 -3.24
C ALA A 65 -14.75 19.38 -3.89
N SER A 66 -15.08 19.21 -5.18
CA SER A 66 -16.03 20.06 -5.90
C SER A 66 -17.49 19.68 -5.70
N PHE A 67 -17.78 18.53 -5.09
CA PHE A 67 -19.13 17.97 -4.95
C PHE A 67 -19.65 17.97 -3.52
N TYR A 68 -18.75 18.09 -2.52
CA TYR A 68 -19.11 18.07 -1.11
C TYR A 68 -18.90 19.44 -0.46
N ASP A 69 -19.56 19.66 0.67
CA ASP A 69 -19.30 20.83 1.51
C ASP A 69 -17.83 20.83 1.97
N HIS A 70 -17.26 22.03 2.04
CA HIS A 70 -15.91 22.27 2.52
C HIS A 70 -15.67 21.68 3.91
N GLU A 71 -16.70 21.58 4.77
CA GLU A 71 -16.56 20.98 6.09
C GLU A 71 -16.26 19.48 6.01
N ASP A 72 -17.01 18.72 5.20
CA ASP A 72 -16.80 17.28 5.01
C ASP A 72 -15.43 17.01 4.37
N VAL A 73 -15.08 17.75 3.31
CA VAL A 73 -13.79 17.65 2.63
C VAL A 73 -12.64 17.96 3.59
N THR A 74 -12.80 18.98 4.44
CA THR A 74 -11.82 19.32 5.48
C THR A 74 -11.67 18.21 6.51
N ARG A 75 -12.77 17.57 6.91
CA ARG A 75 -12.74 16.44 7.84
C ARG A 75 -11.86 15.32 7.27
N TYR A 76 -12.13 14.88 6.04
CA TYR A 76 -11.38 13.77 5.42
C TYR A 76 -9.90 14.12 5.22
N ALA A 77 -9.59 15.37 4.85
CA ALA A 77 -8.21 15.84 4.72
C ALA A 77 -7.47 15.80 6.06
N ARG A 78 -8.12 16.25 7.15
CA ARG A 78 -7.57 16.16 8.50
C ARG A 78 -7.39 14.72 8.96
N ALA A 79 -8.32 13.82 8.66
CA ALA A 79 -8.18 12.40 9.02
C ALA A 79 -6.97 11.74 8.34
N ALA A 80 -6.74 12.03 7.05
CA ALA A 80 -5.55 11.55 6.35
C ALA A 80 -4.26 12.10 6.98
N ALA A 81 -4.24 13.40 7.33
CA ALA A 81 -3.10 14.05 7.97
C ALA A 81 -2.85 13.48 9.38
N ASP A 82 -3.90 13.26 10.17
CA ASP A 82 -3.84 12.70 11.51
C ASP A 82 -3.22 11.30 11.51
N ILE A 83 -3.68 10.42 10.61
CA ILE A 83 -3.10 9.08 10.44
C ILE A 83 -1.60 9.18 10.13
N PHE A 84 -1.23 10.01 9.15
CA PHE A 84 0.17 10.18 8.75
C PHE A 84 1.03 10.71 9.89
N LEU A 85 0.60 11.79 10.56
CA LEU A 85 1.33 12.40 11.67
C LEU A 85 1.52 11.43 12.83
N THR A 86 0.50 10.62 13.12
CA THR A 86 0.56 9.59 14.16
C THR A 86 1.64 8.57 13.86
N VAL A 87 1.62 7.97 12.68
CA VAL A 87 2.66 7.02 12.26
C VAL A 87 4.02 7.71 12.23
N HIS A 88 4.08 8.94 11.71
CA HIS A 88 5.33 9.65 11.52
C HIS A 88 6.04 9.98 12.83
N GLN A 89 5.29 10.36 13.87
CA GLN A 89 5.83 10.70 15.18
C GLN A 89 6.20 9.47 15.99
N ASN A 90 5.42 8.39 15.91
CA ASN A 90 5.53 7.27 16.85
C ASN A 90 6.30 6.07 16.29
N LEU A 91 6.33 5.89 14.96
CA LEU A 91 6.90 4.70 14.32
C LEU A 91 8.13 5.00 13.47
N ARG A 92 8.65 6.23 13.50
CA ARG A 92 9.89 6.55 12.80
C ARG A 92 11.06 5.75 13.37
N CYS A 93 11.81 5.12 12.50
CA CYS A 93 13.07 4.48 12.81
C CYS A 93 14.23 5.43 12.48
N PRO A 94 15.05 5.88 13.46
CA PRO A 94 16.11 6.86 13.22
C PRO A 94 17.48 6.25 12.92
N TYR A 95 17.59 4.94 12.73
CA TYR A 95 18.87 4.24 12.56
C TYR A 95 19.33 4.19 11.10
N ALA A 96 20.28 3.29 10.77
CA ALA A 96 21.13 3.34 9.57
C ALA A 96 20.39 3.58 8.24
N TYR A 97 19.19 3.04 8.06
CA TYR A 97 18.42 3.19 6.82
C TYR A 97 17.33 4.27 6.90
N GLU A 98 17.12 4.83 8.10
CA GLU A 98 15.91 5.53 8.54
C GLU A 98 14.63 4.75 8.13
N GLY A 99 13.46 5.37 8.12
CA GLY A 99 12.21 4.75 7.66
C GLY A 99 11.16 4.64 8.76
N TYR A 100 10.15 3.80 8.52
CA TYR A 100 9.08 3.51 9.48
C TYR A 100 9.08 2.04 9.90
N SER A 101 8.93 1.82 11.20
CA SER A 101 8.66 0.51 11.77
C SER A 101 7.31 0.03 11.29
N ALA A 102 7.20 -1.28 11.10
CA ALA A 102 6.02 -1.92 10.56
C ALA A 102 4.86 -1.88 11.55
N ARG A 103 5.15 -2.12 12.83
CA ARG A 103 4.16 -2.23 13.89
C ARG A 103 4.70 -1.68 15.20
N TYR A 104 3.79 -1.19 16.04
CA TYR A 104 4.07 -0.85 17.42
C TYR A 104 4.20 -2.11 18.31
N ASN A 105 4.91 -1.99 19.43
CA ASN A 105 4.99 -3.00 20.51
C ASN A 105 5.52 -4.40 20.11
N GLY A 106 6.83 -4.52 19.88
CA GLY A 106 7.53 -5.82 19.78
C GLY A 106 7.66 -6.41 18.36
N GLN A 107 7.05 -5.79 17.35
CA GLN A 107 7.22 -6.12 15.93
C GLN A 107 7.75 -4.91 15.13
N ASN A 108 8.76 -4.24 15.67
CA ASN A 108 9.33 -2.98 15.16
C ASN A 108 10.37 -3.19 14.03
N TYR A 109 10.22 -4.21 13.19
CA TYR A 109 11.02 -4.33 11.96
C TYR A 109 10.60 -3.25 10.96
N THR A 110 11.46 -2.85 10.03
CA THR A 110 11.08 -1.87 9.00
C THR A 110 10.77 -2.60 7.69
N SER A 111 9.55 -2.45 7.17
CA SER A 111 9.10 -3.09 5.91
C SER A 111 9.30 -2.15 4.73
N THR A 112 9.77 -2.65 3.59
CA THR A 112 9.81 -1.89 2.34
C THR A 112 8.41 -1.49 1.89
N GLU A 113 7.43 -2.37 2.03
CA GLU A 113 6.05 -2.12 1.58
C GLU A 113 5.39 -1.02 2.45
N HIS A 114 5.51 -1.08 3.77
CA HIS A 114 5.04 0.00 4.64
C HIS A 114 5.69 1.36 4.36
N ASN A 115 6.95 1.39 3.94
CA ASN A 115 7.60 2.64 3.53
C ASN A 115 7.11 3.10 2.14
N ILE A 116 6.75 2.20 1.24
CA ILE A 116 6.07 2.55 -0.03
C ILE A 116 4.72 3.24 0.27
N ASP A 117 3.94 2.69 1.19
CA ASP A 117 2.66 3.28 1.57
C ASP A 117 2.80 4.65 2.24
N MET A 118 3.78 4.80 3.14
CA MET A 118 4.07 6.09 3.76
C MET A 118 4.58 7.13 2.75
N TYR A 119 5.35 6.72 1.75
CA TYR A 119 5.73 7.57 0.62
C TYR A 119 4.48 8.07 -0.13
N ALA A 120 3.57 7.16 -0.46
CA ALA A 120 2.37 7.50 -1.20
C ALA A 120 1.42 8.41 -0.39
N LEU A 121 1.20 8.12 0.90
CA LEU A 121 0.39 8.96 1.78
C LEU A 121 0.98 10.37 1.89
N ALA A 122 2.29 10.48 2.15
CA ALA A 122 2.97 11.77 2.20
C ALA A 122 2.77 12.56 0.89
N THR A 123 2.90 11.90 -0.26
CA THR A 123 2.68 12.53 -1.57
C THR A 123 1.25 13.05 -1.70
N HIS A 124 0.26 12.22 -1.36
CA HIS A 124 -1.14 12.60 -1.41
C HIS A 124 -1.48 13.78 -0.49
N LEU A 125 -0.90 13.85 0.72
CA LEU A 125 -1.07 14.98 1.62
C LEU A 125 -0.48 16.26 1.02
N LEU A 126 0.71 16.20 0.42
CA LEU A 126 1.28 17.36 -0.25
C LEU A 126 0.34 17.88 -1.34
N GLU A 127 -0.26 17.01 -2.14
CA GLU A 127 -1.24 17.43 -3.16
C GLU A 127 -2.52 18.01 -2.57
N VAL A 128 -3.08 17.39 -1.53
CA VAL A 128 -4.30 17.88 -0.86
C VAL A 128 -4.06 19.28 -0.31
N PHE A 129 -2.94 19.51 0.38
CA PHE A 129 -2.69 20.76 1.09
C PHE A 129 -1.98 21.83 0.25
N THR A 130 -1.37 21.49 -0.90
CA THR A 130 -0.81 22.50 -1.83
C THR A 130 -1.68 22.75 -3.07
N GLY A 131 -2.62 21.87 -3.36
CA GLY A 131 -3.51 21.98 -4.51
C GLY A 131 -4.63 23.01 -4.33
N ASN A 132 -5.50 23.07 -5.33
CA ASN A 132 -6.65 23.99 -5.36
C ASN A 132 -7.84 23.54 -4.50
N VAL A 133 -7.65 22.55 -3.64
CA VAL A 133 -8.70 22.08 -2.74
C VAL A 133 -8.82 23.07 -1.57
N GLN A 134 -10.00 23.65 -1.40
CA GLN A 134 -10.27 24.54 -0.28
C GLN A 134 -10.49 23.73 1.01
N ILE A 135 -9.41 23.60 1.78
CA ILE A 135 -9.40 22.98 3.11
C ILE A 135 -9.43 24.09 4.17
N LYS A 136 -10.44 24.07 5.05
CA LYS A 136 -10.64 25.05 6.13
C LYS A 136 -9.83 24.67 7.37
N ILE A 137 -8.51 24.82 7.30
CA ILE A 137 -7.61 24.72 8.45
C ILE A 137 -6.79 25.99 8.60
N ASP A 138 -6.31 26.28 9.81
CA ASP A 138 -5.44 27.43 10.02
C ASP A 138 -4.06 27.23 9.36
N ALA A 139 -3.37 28.35 9.11
CA ALA A 139 -2.11 28.33 8.39
C ALA A 139 -0.97 27.61 9.14
N ILE A 140 -1.02 27.58 10.48
CA ILE A 140 0.00 26.94 11.32
C ILE A 140 -0.14 25.42 11.21
N GLU A 141 -1.34 24.89 11.42
CA GLU A 141 -1.67 23.47 11.23
C GLU A 141 -1.29 23.01 9.81
N LYS A 142 -1.66 23.79 8.79
CA LYS A 142 -1.34 23.50 7.39
C LYS A 142 0.17 23.38 7.16
N ASN A 143 0.94 24.35 7.66
CA ASN A 143 2.40 24.36 7.50
C ASN A 143 3.05 23.19 8.22
N TYR A 144 2.56 22.83 9.41
CA TYR A 144 3.03 21.67 10.16
C TYR A 144 2.82 20.36 9.37
N ILE A 145 1.60 20.14 8.86
CA ILE A 145 1.27 18.95 8.04
C ILE A 145 2.17 18.89 6.79
N LEU A 146 2.33 20.01 6.09
CA LEU A 146 3.16 20.07 4.88
C LEU A 146 4.62 19.76 5.16
N GLU A 147 5.17 20.25 6.28
CA GLU A 147 6.56 19.98 6.65
C GLU A 147 6.76 18.51 7.02
N ALA A 148 5.89 17.94 7.86
CA ALA A 148 5.93 16.53 8.20
C ALA A 148 5.79 15.64 6.95
N ALA A 149 4.88 15.96 6.03
CA ALA A 149 4.70 15.22 4.78
C ALA A 149 5.95 15.28 3.90
N ARG A 150 6.63 16.44 3.79
CA ARG A 150 7.91 16.54 3.05
C ARG A 150 9.01 15.68 3.67
N GLN A 151 9.09 15.65 5.00
CA GLN A 151 10.06 14.82 5.71
C GLN A 151 9.78 13.34 5.51
N GLY A 152 8.53 12.90 5.70
CA GLY A 152 8.16 11.50 5.52
C GLY A 152 8.30 11.01 4.08
N LEU A 153 8.00 11.87 3.10
CA LEU A 153 8.27 11.60 1.69
C LEU A 153 9.77 11.30 1.46
N ALA A 154 10.65 12.18 1.96
CA ALA A 154 12.10 12.03 1.77
C ALA A 154 12.67 10.80 2.49
N ILE A 155 12.21 10.52 3.70
CA ILE A 155 12.61 9.35 4.50
C ILE A 155 12.21 8.06 3.77
N SER A 156 10.92 7.95 3.41
CA SER A 156 10.39 6.75 2.75
C SER A 156 11.05 6.48 1.41
N TYR A 157 11.24 7.55 0.62
CA TYR A 157 11.93 7.46 -0.66
C TYR A 157 13.35 6.95 -0.51
N ALA A 158 14.14 7.54 0.41
CA ALA A 158 15.51 7.12 0.64
C ALA A 158 15.55 5.65 1.11
N TYR A 159 14.64 5.25 2.00
CA TYR A 159 14.52 3.87 2.46
C TYR A 159 14.27 2.90 1.30
N VAL A 160 13.20 3.11 0.52
CA VAL A 160 12.82 2.21 -0.59
C VAL A 160 13.95 2.10 -1.63
N ASN A 161 14.61 3.20 -1.96
CA ASN A 161 15.71 3.19 -2.93
C ASN A 161 16.94 2.40 -2.46
N GLN A 162 17.19 2.35 -1.15
CA GLN A 162 18.25 1.53 -0.57
C GLN A 162 17.91 0.04 -0.59
N MET A 163 16.62 -0.33 -0.58
CA MET A 163 16.18 -1.73 -0.60
C MET A 163 16.26 -2.38 -1.97
N PHE A 164 16.61 -1.65 -3.04
CA PHE A 164 16.82 -2.26 -4.35
C PHE A 164 18.15 -3.02 -4.38
N ASP A 165 18.08 -4.34 -4.54
CA ASP A 165 19.24 -5.22 -4.56
C ASP A 165 19.84 -5.36 -5.97
N SER A 166 21.13 -5.69 -6.02
CA SER A 166 21.88 -5.93 -7.26
C SER A 166 21.31 -7.07 -8.12
N ASN A 167 20.57 -8.01 -7.53
CA ASN A 167 19.86 -9.07 -8.25
C ASN A 167 18.57 -8.61 -8.95
N GLY A 168 18.26 -7.31 -8.90
CA GLY A 168 17.21 -6.71 -9.71
C GLY A 168 15.81 -6.73 -9.09
N TYR A 169 15.71 -6.83 -7.76
CA TYR A 169 14.46 -6.81 -7.01
C TYR A 169 14.60 -6.02 -5.70
N PHE A 170 13.49 -5.60 -5.11
CA PHE A 170 13.46 -4.94 -3.81
C PHE A 170 13.44 -5.96 -2.66
N LEU A 171 14.28 -5.76 -1.66
CA LEU A 171 14.28 -6.54 -0.43
C LEU A 171 13.00 -6.28 0.39
N ILE A 172 12.63 -7.23 1.25
CA ILE A 172 11.44 -7.13 2.12
C ILE A 172 11.54 -5.97 3.12
N GLY A 173 12.76 -5.54 3.44
CA GLY A 173 13.04 -4.42 4.34
C GLY A 173 14.27 -4.71 5.18
N CYS A 174 14.25 -4.24 6.43
CA CYS A 174 15.31 -4.50 7.40
C CYS A 174 14.72 -5.19 8.64
N GLY A 175 15.62 -5.72 9.47
CA GLY A 175 15.24 -6.25 10.78
C GLY A 175 14.70 -5.17 11.74
N PHE A 176 14.66 -5.49 13.03
CA PHE A 176 14.21 -4.58 14.08
C PHE A 176 14.87 -3.20 13.99
N CYS A 177 14.09 -2.18 14.32
CA CYS A 177 14.55 -0.80 14.40
C CYS A 177 15.50 -0.64 15.59
N THR A 178 16.78 -0.91 15.35
CA THR A 178 17.89 -0.81 16.32
C THR A 178 19.14 -0.24 15.63
N PRO A 179 20.17 0.19 16.37
CA PRO A 179 21.42 0.66 15.77
C PRO A 179 22.10 -0.37 14.85
N ASP A 180 21.94 -1.67 15.14
CA ASP A 180 22.54 -2.78 14.40
C ASP A 180 21.67 -3.27 13.23
N GLN A 181 20.67 -2.47 12.82
CA GLN A 181 19.77 -2.82 11.75
C GLN A 181 20.53 -3.15 10.46
N LYS A 182 20.14 -4.25 9.82
CA LYS A 182 20.67 -4.71 8.53
C LYS A 182 19.53 -4.96 7.57
N GLN A 183 19.82 -4.76 6.28
CA GLN A 183 18.94 -5.18 5.21
C GLN A 183 18.67 -6.68 5.32
N ASN A 184 17.41 -7.04 5.15
CA ASN A 184 16.98 -8.42 5.13
C ASN A 184 17.13 -8.97 3.71
N THR A 185 18.25 -9.65 3.48
CA THR A 185 18.54 -10.34 2.20
C THR A 185 17.96 -11.76 2.15
N PHE A 186 17.24 -12.20 3.17
CA PHE A 186 16.64 -13.52 3.23
C PHE A 186 15.49 -13.66 2.22
N GLN A 187 15.33 -14.89 1.71
CA GLN A 187 14.19 -15.31 0.91
C GLN A 187 13.16 -16.01 1.81
N PRO A 188 11.86 -15.80 1.62
CA PRO A 188 11.29 -15.41 0.34
C PRO A 188 10.95 -13.90 0.25
N THR A 189 11.15 -13.32 -0.93
CA THR A 189 10.84 -11.91 -1.20
C THR A 189 9.39 -11.73 -1.64
N PRO A 190 8.64 -10.74 -1.10
CA PRO A 190 7.25 -10.54 -1.45
C PRO A 190 7.07 -9.76 -2.77
N VAL A 191 5.92 -9.94 -3.41
CA VAL A 191 5.58 -9.36 -4.72
C VAL A 191 5.05 -7.92 -4.62
N ASP A 192 4.44 -7.57 -3.49
CA ASP A 192 3.94 -6.23 -3.20
C ASP A 192 5.05 -5.18 -3.24
N VAL A 193 6.21 -5.40 -2.61
CA VAL A 193 7.33 -4.44 -2.63
C VAL A 193 7.87 -4.20 -4.04
N GLN A 194 7.72 -5.18 -4.94
CA GLN A 194 8.15 -5.06 -6.34
C GLN A 194 7.17 -4.21 -7.15
N THR A 195 5.88 -4.44 -6.94
CA THR A 195 4.83 -3.86 -7.78
C THR A 195 4.37 -2.52 -7.25
N TRP A 196 4.24 -2.38 -5.93
CA TRP A 196 3.76 -1.16 -5.29
C TRP A 196 4.80 -0.03 -5.34
N SER A 197 6.11 -0.35 -5.36
CA SER A 197 7.15 0.67 -5.56
C SER A 197 7.02 1.38 -6.91
N LEU A 198 6.67 0.64 -7.97
CA LEU A 198 6.31 1.19 -9.28
C LEU A 198 5.01 1.99 -9.23
N LEU A 199 3.95 1.42 -8.63
CA LEU A 199 2.63 2.06 -8.58
C LEU A 199 2.64 3.38 -7.82
N ALA A 200 3.35 3.42 -6.70
CA ALA A 200 3.54 4.60 -5.87
C ALA A 200 4.58 5.56 -6.42
N GLY A 201 5.45 5.12 -7.34
CA GLY A 201 6.60 5.89 -7.81
C GLY A 201 7.60 6.20 -6.70
N ALA A 202 7.73 5.27 -5.74
CA ALA A 202 8.73 5.34 -4.67
C ALA A 202 10.15 5.04 -5.20
N ASP A 203 10.25 4.36 -6.34
CA ASP A 203 11.43 4.34 -7.22
C ASP A 203 11.06 4.98 -8.56
N TYR A 204 12.00 5.70 -9.16
CA TYR A 204 11.86 6.47 -10.40
C TYR A 204 12.82 5.96 -11.48
N THR A 205 13.68 5.00 -11.15
CA THR A 205 14.66 4.45 -12.07
C THR A 205 13.97 3.42 -12.96
N ALA A 206 13.70 3.79 -14.21
CA ALA A 206 12.94 2.96 -15.16
C ALA A 206 13.49 1.52 -15.29
N SER A 207 14.82 1.36 -15.30
CA SER A 207 15.45 0.03 -15.38
C SER A 207 15.22 -0.81 -14.12
N ARG A 208 15.21 -0.21 -12.93
CA ARG A 208 14.94 -0.89 -11.67
C ARG A 208 13.47 -1.30 -11.55
N GLN A 209 12.55 -0.41 -11.85
CA GLN A 209 11.11 -0.72 -11.92
C GLN A 209 10.83 -1.90 -12.85
N ALA A 210 11.43 -1.89 -14.04
CA ALA A 210 11.23 -2.94 -15.01
C ALA A 210 11.87 -4.25 -14.58
N SER A 211 13.08 -4.20 -14.00
CA SER A 211 13.76 -5.37 -13.42
C SER A 211 12.95 -6.00 -12.28
N ALA A 212 12.42 -5.19 -11.37
CA ALA A 212 11.61 -5.66 -10.25
C ALA A 212 10.31 -6.34 -10.72
N LEU A 213 9.66 -5.78 -11.75
CA LEU A 213 8.47 -6.41 -12.34
C LEU A 213 8.82 -7.69 -13.10
N ASP A 214 9.92 -7.72 -13.86
CA ASP A 214 10.38 -8.94 -14.53
C ASP A 214 10.66 -10.04 -13.49
N TRP A 215 11.31 -9.68 -12.37
CA TRP A 215 11.51 -10.58 -11.25
C TRP A 215 10.18 -11.08 -10.68
N ALA A 216 9.20 -10.20 -10.46
CA ALA A 216 7.88 -10.58 -9.94
C ALA A 216 7.19 -11.58 -10.89
N VAL A 217 7.11 -11.26 -12.18
CA VAL A 217 6.49 -12.14 -13.19
C VAL A 217 7.20 -13.49 -13.24
N LYS A 218 8.53 -13.51 -13.23
CA LYS A 218 9.30 -14.76 -13.30
C LYS A 218 9.12 -15.64 -12.06
N ASN A 219 9.05 -15.03 -10.87
CA ASN A 219 9.19 -15.77 -9.62
C ASN A 219 7.88 -15.98 -8.86
N THR A 220 6.88 -15.13 -9.08
CA THR A 220 5.63 -15.12 -8.32
C THR A 220 4.37 -15.20 -9.17
N LEU A 221 4.46 -15.14 -10.51
CA LEU A 221 3.31 -15.50 -11.35
C LEU A 221 3.00 -16.99 -11.20
N SER A 222 1.73 -17.31 -10.98
CA SER A 222 1.25 -18.66 -10.73
C SER A 222 -0.08 -18.90 -11.44
N LEU A 223 -0.38 -20.17 -11.63
CA LEU A 223 -1.71 -20.65 -11.99
C LEU A 223 -2.36 -21.26 -10.75
N ASP A 224 -3.65 -21.02 -10.59
CA ASP A 224 -4.45 -21.54 -9.48
C ASP A 224 -5.89 -21.81 -9.94
N SER A 225 -6.63 -22.58 -9.17
CA SER A 225 -8.01 -22.93 -9.47
C SER A 225 -8.85 -22.91 -8.20
N THR A 226 -10.12 -22.54 -8.34
CA THR A 226 -11.12 -22.69 -7.28
C THR A 226 -11.33 -24.14 -6.86
N ARG A 227 -10.83 -25.12 -7.65
CA ARG A 227 -10.92 -26.57 -7.39
C ARG A 227 -9.94 -27.10 -6.35
N TRP A 228 -8.83 -26.43 -6.09
CA TRP A 228 -7.93 -26.81 -4.98
C TRP A 228 -8.57 -26.54 -3.60
N ALA A 229 -9.89 -26.30 -3.61
CA ALA A 229 -10.70 -26.03 -2.47
C ALA A 229 -11.12 -27.25 -1.64
N ASP A 230 -11.37 -28.39 -2.27
CA ASP A 230 -12.04 -29.48 -1.54
C ASP A 230 -11.13 -30.67 -1.23
N GLY A 231 -9.83 -30.41 -0.98
CA GLY A 231 -8.86 -31.48 -0.68
C GLY A 231 -8.35 -32.25 -1.91
N CYS A 232 -8.56 -31.69 -3.11
CA CYS A 232 -8.01 -32.19 -4.37
C CYS A 232 -6.51 -31.85 -4.50
N ASP A 233 -5.66 -32.49 -3.68
CA ASP A 233 -4.18 -32.38 -3.79
C ASP A 233 -3.60 -33.28 -4.90
N THR A 234 -4.42 -34.10 -5.56
CA THR A 234 -3.98 -35.01 -6.63
C THR A 234 -4.91 -34.94 -7.85
N HIS A 235 -4.34 -35.13 -9.04
CA HIS A 235 -4.87 -34.80 -10.37
C HIS A 235 -6.23 -35.41 -10.82
N ASN A 236 -7.05 -35.99 -9.93
CA ASN A 236 -8.28 -36.72 -10.29
C ASN A 236 -9.54 -36.17 -9.61
N CYS A 237 -10.09 -35.10 -10.16
CA CYS A 237 -11.43 -34.60 -9.84
C CYS A 237 -12.14 -34.26 -11.16
N SER A 238 -13.44 -34.56 -11.20
CA SER A 238 -14.27 -34.59 -12.40
C SER A 238 -14.38 -33.22 -13.08
N ALA A 239 -14.47 -33.24 -14.41
CA ALA A 239 -14.16 -32.15 -15.34
C ALA A 239 -15.17 -30.98 -15.42
N ALA A 240 -16.03 -30.78 -14.41
CA ALA A 240 -17.17 -29.85 -14.55
C ALA A 240 -16.83 -28.36 -14.37
N ASP A 241 -15.77 -28.00 -13.62
CA ASP A 241 -15.32 -26.60 -13.42
C ASP A 241 -13.79 -26.48 -13.53
N ASN A 242 -13.26 -26.54 -14.76
CA ASN A 242 -11.82 -26.53 -15.08
C ASN A 242 -11.19 -25.12 -15.14
N ASP A 243 -11.79 -24.11 -14.52
CA ASP A 243 -11.28 -22.74 -14.64
C ASP A 243 -9.93 -22.60 -13.90
N VAL A 244 -8.90 -22.38 -14.70
CA VAL A 244 -7.56 -21.99 -14.25
C VAL A 244 -7.45 -20.48 -14.33
N TYR A 245 -6.94 -19.89 -13.25
CA TYR A 245 -6.74 -18.48 -13.07
C TYR A 245 -5.25 -18.17 -13.00
N THR A 246 -4.82 -17.15 -13.73
CA THR A 246 -3.48 -16.58 -13.63
C THR A 246 -3.49 -15.48 -12.58
N GLY A 247 -2.50 -15.50 -11.70
CA GLY A 247 -2.33 -14.48 -10.68
C GLY A 247 -0.96 -14.53 -10.02
N PHE A 248 -0.80 -13.86 -8.89
CA PHE A 248 0.46 -13.78 -8.17
C PHE A 248 0.35 -14.40 -6.78
N LYS A 249 1.36 -15.18 -6.37
CA LYS A 249 1.57 -15.60 -4.97
C LYS A 249 2.22 -14.48 -4.15
N PHE A 250 2.13 -14.54 -2.82
CA PHE A 250 2.73 -13.51 -1.93
C PHE A 250 4.22 -13.34 -2.19
N THR A 251 4.97 -14.45 -2.14
CA THR A 251 6.43 -14.47 -2.25
C THR A 251 6.91 -15.60 -3.15
N THR A 252 8.22 -15.71 -3.38
CA THR A 252 8.85 -16.86 -4.05
C THR A 252 8.52 -18.22 -3.41
N ALA A 253 8.31 -18.30 -2.10
CA ALA A 253 7.92 -19.54 -1.41
C ALA A 253 6.41 -19.63 -1.11
N GLY A 254 5.63 -18.64 -1.55
CA GLY A 254 4.18 -18.63 -1.38
C GLY A 254 3.48 -19.70 -2.21
N VAL A 255 2.25 -20.01 -1.84
CA VAL A 255 1.43 -21.06 -2.45
C VAL A 255 0.04 -20.51 -2.80
N GLY A 256 -0.36 -20.75 -4.05
CA GLY A 256 -1.63 -20.25 -4.59
C GLY A 256 -1.60 -18.76 -4.92
N ILE A 257 -2.59 -18.31 -5.68
CA ILE A 257 -2.74 -16.89 -5.98
C ILE A 257 -3.38 -16.16 -4.79
N GLN A 258 -2.93 -14.94 -4.57
CA GLN A 258 -3.50 -14.03 -3.60
C GLN A 258 -4.06 -12.82 -4.33
N LEU A 259 -5.32 -12.50 -4.06
CA LEU A 259 -6.09 -11.63 -4.94
C LEU A 259 -5.77 -10.14 -4.77
N GLU A 260 -5.31 -9.73 -3.59
CA GLU A 260 -4.70 -8.42 -3.35
C GLU A 260 -3.45 -8.21 -4.22
N ASN A 261 -2.51 -9.16 -4.14
CA ASN A 261 -1.29 -9.14 -4.93
C ASN A 261 -1.56 -9.27 -6.41
N THR A 262 -2.54 -10.08 -6.80
CA THR A 262 -2.92 -10.25 -8.20
C THR A 262 -3.52 -8.96 -8.77
N GLY A 263 -4.43 -8.31 -8.04
CA GLY A 263 -5.04 -7.05 -8.47
C GLY A 263 -4.00 -5.94 -8.61
N SER A 264 -3.20 -5.70 -7.58
CA SER A 264 -2.15 -4.67 -7.60
C SER A 264 -1.07 -4.95 -8.67
N SER A 265 -0.59 -6.19 -8.79
CA SER A 265 0.38 -6.56 -9.83
C SER A 265 -0.19 -6.42 -11.24
N THR A 266 -1.49 -6.68 -11.44
CA THR A 266 -2.15 -6.44 -12.74
C THR A 266 -2.09 -4.96 -13.14
N ILE A 267 -2.35 -4.05 -12.19
CA ILE A 267 -2.20 -2.61 -12.41
C ILE A 267 -0.75 -2.28 -12.75
N ALA A 268 0.22 -2.84 -12.01
CA ALA A 268 1.64 -2.60 -12.21
C ALA A 268 2.13 -3.04 -13.61
N VAL A 269 1.70 -4.22 -14.07
CA VAL A 269 2.00 -4.72 -15.42
C VAL A 269 1.42 -3.78 -16.49
N LEU A 270 0.15 -3.40 -16.36
CA LEU A 270 -0.50 -2.49 -17.30
C LEU A 270 0.15 -1.09 -17.31
N GLU A 271 0.53 -0.57 -16.14
CA GLU A 271 1.24 0.69 -16.00
C GLU A 271 2.61 0.64 -16.69
N LEU A 272 3.38 -0.44 -16.50
CA LEU A 272 4.70 -0.59 -17.12
C LEU A 272 4.59 -0.67 -18.65
N ILE A 273 3.67 -1.49 -19.18
CA ILE A 273 3.40 -1.56 -20.63
C ILE A 273 3.08 -0.17 -21.16
N SER A 274 2.19 0.55 -20.49
CA SER A 274 1.76 1.85 -20.98
C SER A 274 2.84 2.93 -20.89
N ARG A 275 3.75 2.89 -19.91
CA ARG A 275 4.83 3.88 -19.77
C ARG A 275 5.96 3.65 -20.76
N TYR A 276 6.26 2.40 -21.10
CA TYR A 276 7.49 2.05 -21.80
C TYR A 276 7.30 1.36 -23.16
N ASN A 277 6.05 1.21 -23.62
CA ASN A 277 5.46 0.83 -24.93
C ASN A 277 6.28 0.06 -26.01
N SER A 278 7.59 0.27 -26.18
CA SER A 278 8.41 -0.30 -27.25
C SER A 278 9.36 -1.44 -26.85
N SER A 279 9.47 -1.79 -25.56
CA SER A 279 10.43 -2.82 -25.09
C SER A 279 9.81 -3.98 -24.29
N ARG A 280 8.47 -4.05 -24.23
CA ARG A 280 7.76 -4.95 -23.29
C ARG A 280 6.61 -5.75 -23.92
N GLU A 281 6.68 -6.05 -25.22
CA GLU A 281 5.68 -6.89 -25.92
C GLU A 281 5.41 -8.21 -25.20
N ALA A 282 6.44 -8.80 -24.58
CA ALA A 282 6.34 -10.05 -23.80
C ALA A 282 5.38 -9.95 -22.59
N LEU A 283 5.09 -8.76 -22.07
CA LEU A 283 4.14 -8.57 -20.96
C LEU A 283 2.68 -8.49 -21.45
N GLY A 284 2.43 -8.28 -22.74
CA GLY A 284 1.08 -8.21 -23.31
C GLY A 284 0.23 -9.45 -23.00
N PRO A 285 0.71 -10.67 -23.29
CA PRO A 285 0.01 -11.90 -22.93
C PRO A 285 -0.21 -12.06 -21.42
N VAL A 286 0.76 -11.66 -20.60
CA VAL A 286 0.64 -11.70 -19.13
C VAL A 286 -0.49 -10.79 -18.66
N ALA A 287 -0.53 -9.54 -19.14
CA ALA A 287 -1.57 -8.57 -18.82
C ALA A 287 -2.97 -9.04 -19.25
N ALA A 288 -3.07 -9.63 -20.44
CA ALA A 288 -4.32 -10.17 -20.96
C ALA A 288 -4.85 -11.34 -20.09
N ASN A 289 -3.97 -12.28 -19.72
CA ASN A 289 -4.31 -13.42 -18.87
C ASN A 289 -4.75 -12.98 -17.48
N LEU A 290 -3.98 -12.11 -16.83
CA LEU A 290 -4.31 -11.53 -15.52
C LEU A 290 -5.66 -10.84 -15.53
N THR A 291 -5.89 -9.94 -16.50
CA THR A 291 -7.15 -9.21 -16.65
C THR A 291 -8.31 -10.15 -16.89
N SER A 292 -8.14 -11.17 -17.73
CA SER A 292 -9.17 -12.17 -17.98
C SER A 292 -9.49 -13.00 -16.73
N SER A 293 -8.46 -13.41 -15.97
CA SER A 293 -8.65 -14.14 -14.72
C SER A 293 -9.38 -13.31 -13.67
N LEU A 294 -9.01 -12.04 -13.48
CA LEU A 294 -9.72 -11.15 -12.56
C LEU A 294 -11.18 -10.91 -12.99
N LYS A 295 -11.47 -10.79 -14.29
CA LYS A 295 -12.86 -10.68 -14.79
C LYS A 295 -13.70 -11.91 -14.49
N ARG A 296 -13.12 -13.11 -14.65
CA ARG A 296 -13.81 -14.37 -14.32
C ARG A 296 -13.99 -14.52 -12.81
N LEU A 297 -12.93 -14.30 -12.03
CA LEU A 297 -12.99 -14.34 -10.57
C LEU A 297 -13.98 -13.35 -9.99
N TRP A 298 -14.08 -12.15 -10.55
CA TRP A 298 -15.08 -11.17 -10.13
C TRP A 298 -16.51 -11.70 -10.26
N LYS A 299 -16.81 -12.52 -11.27
CA LYS A 299 -18.15 -13.10 -11.46
C LYS A 299 -18.50 -14.16 -10.41
N VAL A 300 -17.49 -14.88 -9.91
CA VAL A 300 -17.66 -15.98 -8.94
C VAL A 300 -17.27 -15.60 -7.52
N ARG A 301 -17.03 -14.30 -7.26
CA ARG A 301 -16.65 -13.79 -5.94
C ARG A 301 -17.71 -14.10 -4.87
N GLY A 302 -17.30 -14.11 -3.61
CA GLY A 302 -18.23 -14.25 -2.48
C GLY A 302 -19.21 -13.08 -2.39
N TYR A 303 -20.32 -13.29 -1.67
CA TYR A 303 -21.32 -12.24 -1.45
C TYR A 303 -20.72 -10.94 -0.88
N GLU A 304 -19.75 -11.07 0.02
CA GLU A 304 -19.09 -9.95 0.70
C GLU A 304 -17.87 -9.40 -0.05
N GLY A 305 -17.53 -9.96 -1.23
CA GLY A 305 -16.43 -9.49 -2.06
C GLY A 305 -15.47 -10.59 -2.53
N MET A 306 -14.28 -10.17 -2.95
CA MET A 306 -13.20 -11.07 -3.35
C MET A 306 -12.58 -11.74 -2.13
N TRP A 307 -12.18 -13.00 -2.28
CA TRP A 307 -11.45 -13.72 -1.24
C TRP A 307 -10.00 -13.23 -1.12
N ALA A 308 -9.33 -13.53 -0.02
CA ALA A 308 -7.89 -13.29 0.10
C ALA A 308 -7.09 -14.27 -0.78
N SER A 309 -7.45 -15.55 -0.70
CA SER A 309 -6.91 -16.67 -1.48
C SER A 309 -8.03 -17.50 -2.09
N LEU A 310 -7.75 -18.22 -3.17
CA LEU A 310 -8.69 -19.20 -3.73
C LEU A 310 -8.69 -20.52 -2.93
N ARG A 311 -7.63 -20.77 -2.15
CA ARG A 311 -7.44 -21.99 -1.36
C ARG A 311 -8.14 -21.88 0.00
N PRO A 312 -9.03 -22.80 0.38
CA PRO A 312 -9.80 -22.77 1.63
C PRO A 312 -9.02 -23.17 2.86
N LYS A 313 -7.96 -23.98 2.75
CA LYS A 313 -6.97 -24.11 3.83
C LYS A 313 -6.05 -22.88 3.93
N GLY A 314 -6.21 -21.92 3.03
CA GLY A 314 -5.38 -20.75 2.88
C GLY A 314 -4.26 -20.93 1.85
N GLY A 315 -3.77 -19.81 1.32
CA GLY A 315 -2.57 -19.73 0.51
C GLY A 315 -1.41 -19.27 1.38
N ALA A 316 -0.44 -20.16 1.60
CA ALA A 316 0.74 -19.85 2.39
C ALA A 316 1.51 -18.68 1.78
N THR A 317 1.94 -17.74 2.62
CA THR A 317 2.71 -16.59 2.16
C THR A 317 4.19 -16.92 1.95
N GLY A 318 4.67 -17.99 2.56
CA GLY A 318 6.10 -18.29 2.67
C GLY A 318 6.80 -17.58 3.84
N LEU A 319 6.08 -16.74 4.59
CA LEU A 319 6.61 -15.99 5.75
C LEU A 319 6.11 -16.54 7.10
N GLY A 320 5.60 -17.77 7.13
CA GLY A 320 5.10 -18.42 8.34
C GLY A 320 3.65 -18.10 8.71
N TRP A 321 2.89 -17.52 7.78
CA TRP A 321 1.44 -17.27 7.92
C TRP A 321 0.70 -17.42 6.58
N ASP A 322 -0.62 -17.53 6.62
CA ASP A 322 -1.45 -17.90 5.47
C ASP A 322 -2.60 -16.90 5.23
N TYR A 323 -2.98 -16.71 3.95
CA TYR A 323 -4.23 -16.02 3.60
C TYR A 323 -5.37 -17.02 3.42
N GLY A 324 -6.40 -16.95 4.27
CA GLY A 324 -7.58 -17.81 4.14
C GLY A 324 -8.48 -17.48 2.94
N LYS A 325 -9.38 -18.41 2.57
CA LYS A 325 -10.49 -18.14 1.63
C LYS A 325 -11.62 -17.41 2.35
N VAL A 326 -11.31 -16.22 2.85
CA VAL A 326 -12.26 -15.33 3.53
C VAL A 326 -12.42 -14.07 2.69
N PRO A 327 -13.60 -13.42 2.72
CA PRO A 327 -13.77 -12.09 2.14
C PRO A 327 -12.66 -11.15 2.62
N HIS A 328 -12.03 -10.47 1.67
CA HIS A 328 -10.85 -9.65 1.93
C HIS A 328 -10.99 -8.29 1.26
N THR A 329 -10.98 -7.23 2.07
CA THR A 329 -11.20 -5.87 1.61
C THR A 329 -10.15 -5.44 0.60
N ALA A 330 -8.87 -5.67 0.88
CA ALA A 330 -7.80 -5.27 -0.04
C ALA A 330 -7.90 -6.04 -1.37
N SER A 331 -8.19 -7.34 -1.33
CA SER A 331 -8.42 -8.14 -2.54
C SER A 331 -9.56 -7.58 -3.39
N SER A 332 -10.65 -7.16 -2.74
CA SER A 332 -11.82 -6.60 -3.40
C SER A 332 -11.49 -5.26 -4.06
N VAL A 333 -10.81 -4.38 -3.32
CA VAL A 333 -10.44 -3.04 -3.80
C VAL A 333 -9.41 -3.11 -4.92
N TYR A 334 -8.35 -3.89 -4.77
CA TYR A 334 -7.32 -4.05 -5.81
C TYR A 334 -7.85 -4.73 -7.06
N THR A 335 -8.72 -5.75 -6.92
CA THR A 335 -9.36 -6.38 -8.09
C THR A 335 -10.26 -5.38 -8.83
N ALA A 336 -11.12 -4.66 -8.11
CA ALA A 336 -11.99 -3.65 -8.71
C ALA A 336 -11.16 -2.55 -9.41
N SER A 337 -10.10 -2.10 -8.75
CA SER A 337 -9.17 -1.09 -9.27
C SER A 337 -8.47 -1.58 -10.54
N ALA A 338 -7.99 -2.83 -10.56
CA ALA A 338 -7.36 -3.41 -11.75
C ALA A 338 -8.33 -3.49 -12.94
N LEU A 339 -9.57 -3.93 -12.71
CA LEU A 339 -10.59 -4.01 -13.76
C LEU A 339 -10.99 -2.63 -14.29
N ALA A 340 -11.02 -1.62 -13.42
CA ALA A 340 -11.30 -0.24 -13.81
C ALA A 340 -10.09 0.43 -14.50
N TYR A 341 -8.86 0.09 -14.09
CA TYR A 341 -7.61 0.63 -14.64
C TYR A 341 -7.48 0.38 -16.14
N VAL A 342 -7.97 -0.76 -16.64
CA VAL A 342 -8.03 -1.08 -18.07
C VAL A 342 -8.74 0.00 -18.89
N LYS A 343 -9.69 0.72 -18.28
CA LYS A 343 -10.45 1.79 -18.93
C LYS A 343 -9.90 3.18 -18.60
N ASP A 344 -9.42 3.37 -17.38
CA ASP A 344 -8.96 4.67 -16.88
C ASP A 344 -7.80 4.48 -15.88
N LYS A 345 -6.64 5.05 -16.21
CA LYS A 345 -5.45 4.93 -15.36
C LYS A 345 -5.58 5.59 -13.99
N ALA A 346 -6.58 6.45 -13.79
CA ALA A 346 -6.86 7.08 -12.50
C ALA A 346 -7.17 6.06 -11.37
N PHE A 347 -7.46 4.80 -11.73
CA PHE A 347 -7.72 3.72 -10.77
C PHE A 347 -6.45 3.04 -10.21
N ASN A 348 -5.24 3.51 -10.51
CA ASN A 348 -4.08 3.14 -9.70
C ASN A 348 -4.25 3.77 -8.30
N PRO A 349 -4.35 2.99 -7.20
CA PRO A 349 -4.63 3.52 -5.86
C PRO A 349 -3.53 4.45 -5.34
N TYR A 350 -2.31 4.35 -5.87
CA TYR A 350 -1.19 5.19 -5.49
C TYR A 350 -0.94 6.38 -6.44
N SER A 351 -1.72 6.51 -7.52
CA SER A 351 -1.50 7.57 -8.52
C SER A 351 -1.73 8.97 -7.97
N THR A 352 -0.82 9.88 -8.27
CA THR A 352 -0.93 11.31 -7.96
C THR A 352 -0.95 12.13 -9.26
N ALA A 353 -1.48 13.36 -9.21
CA ALA A 353 -1.50 14.26 -10.38
C ALA A 353 -0.18 15.05 -10.53
N VAL A 354 0.58 15.18 -9.45
CA VAL A 354 1.89 15.84 -9.42
C VAL A 354 2.98 14.84 -9.73
N SER A 355 3.97 15.26 -10.54
CA SER A 355 5.21 14.52 -10.78
C SER A 355 5.96 14.30 -9.45
N GLN A 356 5.82 13.09 -8.92
CA GLN A 356 6.28 12.64 -7.59
C GLN A 356 7.79 12.84 -7.38
N HIS A 357 8.56 12.67 -8.45
CA HIS A 357 10.02 12.80 -8.48
C HIS A 357 10.52 14.21 -8.12
N SER A 358 9.86 15.25 -8.64
CA SER A 358 10.31 16.64 -8.46
C SER A 358 10.19 17.12 -7.00
N LEU A 359 9.17 16.63 -6.27
CA LEU A 359 8.95 16.97 -4.87
C LEU A 359 9.92 16.20 -3.95
N ALA A 360 10.07 14.90 -4.18
CA ALA A 360 10.98 14.06 -3.40
C ALA A 360 12.43 14.53 -3.48
N MET A 361 12.92 14.82 -4.70
CA MET A 361 14.31 15.26 -4.91
C MET A 361 14.60 16.64 -4.29
N ARG A 362 13.64 17.58 -4.33
CA ARG A 362 13.80 18.89 -3.68
C ARG A 362 13.89 18.76 -2.17
N SER A 363 13.03 17.93 -1.57
CA SER A 363 13.03 17.68 -0.12
C SER A 363 14.31 16.95 0.32
N TYR A 364 14.72 15.91 -0.42
CA TYR A 364 15.94 15.16 -0.13
C TYR A 364 17.20 16.03 -0.21
N ARG A 365 17.38 16.82 -1.28
CA ARG A 365 18.54 17.73 -1.43
C ARG A 365 18.64 18.76 -0.30
N LYS A 366 17.51 19.33 0.12
CA LYS A 366 17.47 20.26 1.27
C LYS A 366 17.93 19.61 2.58
N ARG A 367 17.70 18.30 2.75
CA ARG A 367 18.15 17.55 3.92
C ARG A 367 19.65 17.29 3.88
N VAL A 368 20.16 16.79 2.76
CA VAL A 368 21.60 16.51 2.57
C VAL A 368 22.45 17.77 2.72
N ALA A 369 21.93 18.94 2.34
CA ALA A 369 22.66 20.20 2.51
C ALA A 369 22.74 20.71 3.96
N LYS A 370 22.01 20.11 4.91
CA LYS A 370 21.95 20.51 6.33
C LYS A 370 22.67 19.54 7.28
N SER A 371 22.96 18.33 6.80
CA SER A 371 23.84 17.35 7.44
C SER A 371 25.27 17.57 6.99
#